data_AF-A0A8T3YJC4-F1
#
_entry.id   AF-A0A8T3YJC4-F1
#
_cell.length_a   1.000
_cell.length_b   1.000
_cell.length_c   1.000
_cell.angle_alpha   90.00
_cell.angle_beta   90.00
_cell.angle_gamma   90.00
#
_symmetry.space_group_name_H-M   'P 1'
#
loop_
_entity.id
_entity.type
_entity.pdbx_description
1 polymer ?
#
loop_
_entity_poly.entity_id
_entity_poly.type
_entity_poly.pdbx_seq_one_letter_code
_entity_poly.pdbx_strand_id
1 'polypeptide(L)'
;MALFGGAWDAVVVIFLVLVFAEYMKVRAKASKQFNWIAASGLLVLLVAASPWLGGVVPTAQSGAEMLFGIIAWILLLIGTLWGAVELLKSK
;
A
#
# COMPACT_ATOMS: atom_id res chain seq x y z
N MET A 1 13.72 2.88 21.06
CA MET A 1 13.32 3.57 19.82
C MET A 1 12.77 2.51 18.90
N ALA A 2 11.46 2.48 18.65
CA ALA A 2 10.91 1.53 17.69
C ALA A 2 11.50 1.84 16.31
N LEU A 3 12.07 0.84 15.65
CA LEU A 3 12.78 0.99 14.38
C LEU A 3 11.85 1.45 13.24
N PHE A 4 10.55 1.27 13.43
CA PHE A 4 9.48 1.73 12.57
C PHE A 4 8.28 2.07 13.46
N GLY A 5 7.53 3.11 13.09
CA GLY A 5 6.30 3.48 13.76
C GLY A 5 5.29 4.02 12.76
N GLY A 6 4.05 3.53 12.83
CA GLY A 6 2.91 4.05 12.09
C GLY A 6 2.98 3.74 10.59
N ALA A 7 2.88 4.77 9.73
CA ALA A 7 2.81 4.61 8.27
C ALA A 7 3.98 3.81 7.67
N TRP A 8 5.18 3.89 8.27
CA TRP A 8 6.34 3.11 7.83
C TRP A 8 6.16 1.60 8.05
N ASP A 9 5.48 1.18 9.13
CA ASP A 9 5.13 -0.23 9.36
C ASP A 9 4.22 -0.73 8.24
N ALA A 10 3.23 0.08 7.86
CA ALA A 10 2.30 -0.24 6.78
C ALA A 10 3.00 -0.35 5.42
N VAL A 11 3.97 0.52 5.11
CA VAL A 11 4.82 0.42 3.92
C VAL A 11 5.54 -0.93 3.88
N VAL A 12 6.26 -1.26 4.96
CA VAL A 12 7.06 -2.49 5.04
C VAL A 12 6.17 -3.72 4.86
N VAL A 13 5.03 -3.77 5.55
CA VAL A 13 4.08 -4.89 5.44
C VAL A 13 3.54 -5.01 4.01
N ILE A 14 3.10 -3.91 3.38
CA ILE A 14 2.54 -3.96 2.02
C ILE A 14 3.59 -4.44 1.01
N PHE A 15 4.82 -3.94 1.07
CA PHE A 15 5.88 -4.38 0.16
C PHE A 15 6.32 -5.82 0.42
N LEU A 16 6.37 -6.27 1.67
CA LEU A 16 6.63 -7.68 1.98
C LEU A 16 5.56 -8.60 1.38
N VAL A 17 4.28 -8.24 1.48
CA VAL A 17 3.18 -9.00 0.85
C VAL A 17 3.38 -9.13 -0.65
N LEU A 18 3.80 -8.06 -1.33
CA LEU A 18 4.09 -8.08 -2.77
C LEU A 18 5.30 -8.97 -3.10
N VAL A 19 6.37 -8.88 -2.32
CA VAL A 19 7.58 -9.69 -2.50
C VAL A 19 7.29 -11.18 -2.31
N PHE A 20 6.56 -11.55 -1.25
CA PHE A 20 6.17 -12.95 -1.03
C PHE A 20 5.22 -13.45 -2.11
N ALA A 21 4.30 -12.61 -2.58
CA ALA A 21 3.40 -12.98 -3.67
C ALA A 21 4.10 -13.20 -5.01
N GLU A 22 5.14 -12.41 -5.31
CA GLU A 22 6.01 -12.62 -6.47
C GLU A 22 6.83 -13.91 -6.32
N TYR A 23 7.44 -14.11 -5.14
CA TYR A 23 8.22 -15.31 -4.83
C TYR A 23 7.39 -16.60 -4.98
N MET A 24 6.15 -16.59 -4.51
CA MET A 24 5.22 -17.70 -4.62
C MET A 24 4.57 -17.83 -6.01
N LYS A 25 4.93 -16.97 -6.98
CA LYS A 25 4.33 -16.88 -8.33
C LYS A 25 2.80 -16.69 -8.32
N VAL A 26 2.24 -16.22 -7.21
CA VAL A 26 0.80 -15.95 -7.07
C VAL A 26 0.40 -14.72 -7.87
N ARG A 27 1.32 -13.76 -8.05
CA ARG A 27 1.09 -12.55 -8.85
C ARG A 27 0.70 -12.85 -10.30
N ALA A 28 1.24 -13.91 -10.90
CA ALA A 28 0.93 -14.28 -12.28
C ALA A 28 -0.55 -14.66 -12.48
N LYS A 29 -1.23 -15.14 -11.43
CA LYS A 29 -2.64 -15.50 -11.46
C LYS A 29 -3.58 -14.34 -11.07
N ALA A 30 -3.07 -13.38 -10.32
CA ALA A 30 -3.86 -12.36 -9.61
C ALA A 30 -3.37 -10.92 -9.90
N SER A 31 -2.84 -10.68 -11.10
CA SER A 31 -2.09 -9.47 -11.47
C SER A 31 -2.83 -8.16 -11.15
N LYS A 32 -4.15 -8.14 -11.37
CA LYS A 32 -4.99 -6.96 -11.15
C LYS A 32 -5.09 -6.57 -9.67
N GLN A 33 -5.16 -7.55 -8.76
CA GLN A 33 -5.24 -7.31 -7.30
C GLN A 33 -3.93 -6.80 -6.76
N PHE A 34 -2.82 -7.41 -7.20
CA PHE A 34 -1.48 -7.02 -6.80
C PHE A 34 -1.13 -5.61 -7.28
N ASN A 35 -1.68 -5.17 -8.41
CA ASN A 35 -1.51 -3.79 -8.85
C ASN A 35 -2.21 -2.79 -7.92
N TRP A 36 -3.40 -3.12 -7.38
CA TRP A 36 -4.08 -2.27 -6.39
C TRP A 36 -3.34 -2.24 -5.05
N ILE A 37 -2.86 -3.39 -4.58
CA ILE A 37 -2.04 -3.47 -3.37
C ILE A 37 -0.71 -2.70 -3.56
N ALA A 38 -0.06 -2.82 -4.71
CA ALA A 38 1.15 -2.06 -5.03
C ALA A 38 0.91 -0.55 -5.09
N ALA A 39 -0.17 -0.11 -5.73
CA ALA A 39 -0.57 1.28 -5.75
C ALA A 39 -0.84 1.83 -4.34
N SER A 40 -1.48 1.03 -3.47
CA SER A 40 -1.65 1.40 -2.06
C SER A 40 -0.30 1.59 -1.35
N GLY A 41 0.65 0.66 -1.52
CA GLY A 41 1.97 0.73 -0.91
C GLY A 41 2.76 1.98 -1.33
N LEU A 42 2.66 2.38 -2.59
CA LEU A 42 3.25 3.62 -3.10
C LEU A 42 2.64 4.87 -2.47
N LEU A 43 1.31 4.90 -2.28
CA LEU A 43 0.64 6.02 -1.62
C LEU A 43 0.97 6.10 -0.12
N VAL A 44 1.01 4.96 0.59
CA VAL A 44 1.46 4.94 1.99
C VAL A 44 2.91 5.37 2.10
N LEU A 45 3.78 4.96 1.16
CA LEU A 45 5.18 5.40 1.12
C LEU A 45 5.28 6.92 0.95
N LEU A 46 4.44 7.50 0.09
CA LEU A 46 4.39 8.95 -0.09
C LEU A 46 3.95 9.67 1.19
N VAL A 47 2.99 9.12 1.94
CA VAL A 47 2.58 9.64 3.25
C VAL A 47 3.70 9.48 4.28
N ALA A 48 4.38 8.33 4.34
CA ALA A 48 5.49 8.09 5.27
C ALA A 48 6.70 8.99 4.98
N ALA A 49 6.95 9.29 3.69
CA ALA A 49 8.01 10.18 3.23
C ALA A 49 7.64 11.67 3.30
N SER A 50 6.37 12.01 3.55
CA SER A 50 5.91 13.41 3.55
C SER A 50 6.68 14.33 4.50
N PRO A 51 7.15 13.92 5.70
CA PRO A 51 7.95 14.80 6.56
C PRO A 51 9.29 15.18 5.93
N TRP A 52 9.82 14.31 5.06
CA TRP A 52 11.07 14.49 4.32
C TRP A 52 10.88 15.37 3.08
N LEU A 53 9.64 15.49 2.59
CA LEU A 53 9.24 16.30 1.44
C LEU A 53 8.75 17.71 1.82
N GLY A 54 8.65 18.02 3.12
CA GLY A 54 8.11 19.28 3.64
C GLY A 54 8.85 20.55 3.21
N GLY A 55 10.10 20.43 2.74
CA GLY A 55 10.85 21.54 2.13
C GLY A 55 10.40 21.90 0.70
N VAL A 56 9.61 21.05 0.04
CA VAL A 56 9.23 21.21 -1.37
C VAL A 56 7.78 21.68 -1.53
N VAL A 57 6.87 21.30 -0.61
CA VAL A 57 5.44 21.66 -0.66
C VAL A 57 4.92 22.03 0.75
N PRO A 58 5.10 23.29 1.19
CA PRO A 58 4.91 23.67 2.60
C PRO A 58 3.45 23.79 3.08
N THR A 59 2.49 23.98 2.16
CA THR A 59 1.12 24.42 2.52
C THR A 59 0.02 23.38 2.33
N ALA A 60 0.34 22.17 1.86
CA ALA A 60 -0.64 21.12 1.58
C ALA A 60 -0.42 19.81 2.38
N GLN A 61 0.59 19.77 3.27
CA GLN A 61 1.11 18.55 3.88
C GLN A 61 0.03 17.73 4.61
N SER A 62 -0.71 18.33 5.54
CA SER A 62 -1.70 17.60 6.34
C SER A 62 -2.92 17.13 5.54
N GLY A 63 -3.43 17.96 4.63
CA GLY A 63 -4.59 17.62 3.79
C GLY A 63 -4.25 16.56 2.75
N ALA A 64 -3.08 16.66 2.11
CA ALA A 64 -2.61 15.69 1.13
C ALA A 64 -2.24 14.36 1.78
N GLU A 65 -1.57 14.38 2.94
CA GLU A 65 -1.28 13.16 3.71
C GLU A 65 -2.54 12.39 4.07
N MET A 66 -3.57 13.09 4.57
CA MET A 66 -4.84 12.48 4.91
C MET A 66 -5.53 11.91 3.66
N LEU A 67 -5.53 12.65 2.55
CA LEU A 67 -6.14 12.21 1.29
C LEU A 67 -5.43 10.97 0.74
N PHE A 68 -4.10 10.99 0.64
CA PHE A 68 -3.31 9.86 0.15
C PHE A 68 -3.41 8.65 1.08
N GLY A 69 -3.45 8.86 2.39
CA GLY A 69 -3.68 7.80 3.36
C GLY A 69 -5.03 7.11 3.16
N ILE A 70 -6.12 7.89 3.03
CA ILE A 70 -7.46 7.35 2.79
C ILE A 70 -7.51 6.59 1.47
N ILE A 71 -6.98 7.16 0.39
CA ILE A 71 -6.95 6.50 -0.92
C ILE A 71 -6.14 5.22 -0.84
N ALA A 72 -4.99 5.22 -0.17
CA ALA A 72 -4.16 4.03 0.00
C ALA A 72 -4.95 2.88 0.67
N TRP A 73 -5.66 3.17 1.76
CA TRP A 73 -6.48 2.17 2.45
C TRP A 73 -7.62 1.63 1.58
N ILE A 74 -8.27 2.49 0.79
CA ILE A 74 -9.31 2.08 -0.16
C ILE A 74 -8.73 1.14 -1.22
N LEU A 75 -7.58 1.47 -1.80
CA LEU A 75 -6.92 0.63 -2.81
C LEU A 75 -6.47 -0.71 -2.23
N LEU A 76 -5.95 -0.70 -1.00
CA LEU A 76 -5.56 -1.91 -0.29
C LEU A 76 -6.79 -2.82 -0.10
N LEU A 77 -7.90 -2.28 0.40
CA LEU A 77 -9.16 -3.01 0.60
C LEU A 77 -9.69 -3.59 -0.71
N ILE A 78 -9.70 -2.83 -1.80
CA ILE A 78 -10.15 -3.30 -3.12
C ILE A 78 -9.29 -4.48 -3.57
N GLY A 79 -7.95 -4.34 -3.50
CA GLY A 79 -7.02 -5.40 -3.88
C GLY A 79 -7.20 -6.67 -3.05
N THR A 80 -7.31 -6.53 -1.73
CA THR A 80 -7.50 -7.65 -0.80
C THR A 80 -8.86 -8.35 -1.00
N LEU A 81 -9.95 -7.59 -1.15
CA LEU A 81 -11.29 -8.16 -1.36
C LEU A 81 -11.37 -8.92 -2.68
N TRP A 82 -10.83 -8.38 -3.76
CA TRP A 82 -10.76 -9.11 -5.02
C TRP A 82 -9.91 -10.37 -4.93
N GLY A 83 -8.77 -10.31 -4.24
CA GLY A 83 -7.95 -11.51 -4.00
C GLY A 83 -8.70 -12.57 -3.21
N ALA A 84 -9.44 -12.18 -2.18
CA ALA A 84 -10.29 -13.10 -1.41
C ALA A 84 -11.39 -13.72 -2.29
N VAL A 85 -12.06 -12.93 -3.14
CA VAL A 85 -13.11 -13.43 -4.04
C VAL A 85 -12.54 -14.41 -5.07
N GLU A 86 -11.38 -14.13 -5.66
CA GLU A 86 -10.76 -15.07 -6.60
C GLU A 86 -10.32 -16.38 -5.93
N LEU A 87 -9.76 -16.31 -4.72
CA LEU A 87 -9.42 -17.50 -3.94
C LEU A 87 -10.65 -18.34 -3.56
N LEU A 88 -11.78 -17.69 -3.26
CA LEU A 88 -13.04 -18.37 -2.97
C LEU A 88 -13.65 -19.01 -4.23
N LYS A 89 -13.49 -18.38 -5.40
CA LYS A 89 -13.97 -18.91 -6.69
C LYS A 89 -13.08 -20.00 -7.27
N SER A 90 -11.81 -20.08 -6.87
CA SER A 90 -10.89 -21.12 -7.32
C SER A 90 -10.98 -22.42 -6.52
N LYS A 91 -11.91 -22.51 -5.54
CA LYS A 91 -12.29 -23.74 -4.83
C LYS A 91 -13.55 -24.31 -5.44
#